data_AF-A0A397J319-F1
#
_entry.id   AF-A0A397J319-F1
#
_cell.length_a   1.000
_cell.length_b   1.000
_cell.length_c   1.000
_cell.angle_alpha   90.00
_cell.angle_beta   90.00
_cell.angle_gamma   90.00
#
_symmetry.space_group_name_H-M   'P 1'
#
loop_
_entity.id
_entity.type
_entity.pdbx_description
1 polymer ?
#
loop_
_entity_poly.entity_id
_entity_poly.type
_entity_poly.pdbx_seq_one_letter_code
_entity_poly.pdbx_strand_id
1 'polypeptide(L)'
;MNFWFKKKWFMVFVNYFLLFRLIRANTEKEIFTANTVKVPKSIIEEIGGQLINEDLVTLIPPYTIQRYEKIIPFRNDEEFSLTGENGEKENWYILDGLEGGHTYEARISYAATSPSIFILEIMGLEEAARILNKQKGLQNNGSNFEPQEKVSTTKKLVRVRAIHEGVSVIPGKDSQPVIYNIVLETLLFGVPRVAFKLILVLGVVMGLIYFILVPMIYKSLQKVIVGDEKDHEE
;
A
#
# COMPACT_ATOMS: atom_id res chain seq x y z
N MET A 1 -33.02 -26.44 -20.92
CA MET A 1 -32.50 -26.44 -19.53
C MET A 1 -31.25 -25.56 -19.33
N ASN A 2 -31.07 -24.45 -20.07
CA ASN A 2 -29.83 -23.65 -20.03
C ASN A 2 -30.00 -22.17 -19.58
N PHE A 3 -31.24 -21.67 -19.45
CA PHE A 3 -31.48 -20.27 -19.13
C PHE A 3 -31.44 -19.98 -17.62
N TRP A 4 -31.91 -20.92 -16.80
CA TRP A 4 -31.95 -20.76 -15.35
C TRP A 4 -30.55 -20.82 -14.69
N PHE A 5 -29.64 -21.61 -15.27
CA PHE A 5 -28.26 -21.75 -14.78
C PHE A 5 -27.44 -20.47 -15.00
N LYS A 6 -27.60 -19.80 -16.14
CA LYS A 6 -26.91 -18.54 -16.45
C LYS A 6 -27.31 -17.40 -15.50
N LYS A 7 -28.56 -17.35 -15.06
CA LYS A 7 -29.08 -16.30 -14.18
C LYS A 7 -28.53 -16.41 -12.74
N LYS A 8 -28.33 -17.63 -12.24
CA LYS A 8 -27.69 -17.86 -10.92
C LYS A 8 -26.22 -17.44 -10.93
N TRP A 9 -25.47 -17.80 -11.96
CA TRP A 9 -24.07 -17.37 -12.09
C TRP A 9 -23.92 -15.86 -12.23
N PHE A 10 -24.83 -15.21 -12.96
CA PHE A 10 -24.85 -13.75 -13.06
C PHE A 10 -25.09 -13.08 -11.69
N MET A 11 -26.05 -13.57 -10.90
CA MET A 11 -26.28 -13.05 -9.54
C MET A 11 -25.09 -13.28 -8.61
N VAL A 12 -24.43 -14.44 -8.68
CA VAL A 12 -23.22 -14.71 -7.89
C VAL A 12 -22.09 -13.75 -8.28
N PHE A 13 -21.91 -13.49 -9.58
CA PHE A 13 -20.89 -12.56 -10.07
C PHE A 13 -21.16 -11.11 -9.64
N VAL A 14 -22.41 -10.66 -9.70
CA VAL A 14 -22.81 -9.31 -9.24
C VAL A 14 -22.65 -9.18 -7.72
N ASN A 15 -23.04 -10.20 -6.95
CA ASN A 15 -22.90 -10.18 -5.49
C ASN A 15 -21.43 -10.22 -5.07
N TYR A 16 -20.60 -11.03 -5.75
CA TYR A 16 -19.14 -11.03 -5.59
C TYR A 16 -18.54 -9.65 -5.86
N PHE A 17 -18.94 -8.99 -6.94
CA PHE A 17 -18.43 -7.65 -7.28
C PHE A 17 -18.86 -6.57 -6.27
N LEU A 18 -20.04 -6.72 -5.66
CA LEU A 18 -20.52 -5.82 -4.61
C LEU A 18 -19.77 -6.03 -3.28
N LEU A 19 -19.46 -7.28 -2.92
CA LEU A 19 -18.70 -7.61 -1.72
C LEU A 19 -17.24 -7.12 -1.79
N PHE A 20 -16.65 -7.07 -2.99
CA PHE A 20 -15.30 -6.52 -3.19
C PHE A 20 -15.17 -5.04 -2.84
N ARG A 21 -16.26 -4.26 -2.87
CA ARG A 21 -16.21 -2.81 -2.61
C ARG A 21 -16.13 -2.44 -1.12
N LEU A 22 -16.44 -3.36 -0.21
CA LEU A 22 -16.67 -3.03 1.21
C LEU A 22 -15.53 -3.38 2.17
N ILE A 23 -14.42 -3.96 1.68
CA ILE A 23 -13.34 -4.40 2.56
C ILE A 23 -12.21 -3.37 2.55
N ARG A 24 -12.30 -2.37 3.44
CA ARG A 24 -11.13 -1.57 3.90
C ARG A 24 -10.63 -2.18 5.19
N ALA A 25 -9.94 -3.32 5.10
CA ALA A 25 -9.50 -4.08 6.27
C ALA A 25 -8.01 -3.92 6.62
N ASN A 26 -7.26 -3.07 5.93
CA ASN A 26 -5.83 -2.93 6.19
C ASN A 26 -5.42 -1.45 6.17
N THR A 27 -5.16 -0.90 7.36
CA THR A 27 -4.66 0.47 7.58
C THR A 27 -3.16 0.61 7.32
N GLU A 28 -2.45 -0.52 7.17
CA GLU A 28 -1.01 -0.59 6.92
C GLU A 28 -0.66 -0.36 5.44
N LYS A 29 -1.67 -0.12 4.60
CA LYS A 29 -1.51 0.15 3.16
C LYS A 29 -2.40 1.30 2.72
N GLU A 30 -1.88 2.12 1.82
CA GLU A 30 -2.61 3.19 1.17
C GLU A 30 -2.37 3.14 -0.34
N ILE A 31 -3.47 3.11 -1.11
CA ILE A 31 -3.44 3.07 -2.57
C ILE A 31 -3.87 4.43 -3.09
N PHE A 32 -3.05 5.03 -3.96
CA PHE A 32 -3.28 6.37 -4.48
C PHE A 32 -2.93 6.47 -5.95
N THR A 33 -3.56 7.42 -6.64
CA THR A 33 -3.21 7.78 -8.01
C THR A 33 -2.37 9.06 -8.00
N ALA A 34 -1.28 9.06 -8.76
CA ALA A 34 -0.47 10.24 -8.95
C ALA A 34 -1.14 11.16 -9.97
N ASN A 35 -1.37 12.40 -9.58
CA ASN A 35 -1.91 13.44 -10.44
C ASN A 35 -0.82 14.50 -10.64
N THR A 36 -0.70 15.02 -11.84
CA THR A 36 0.19 16.14 -12.13
C THR A 36 -0.45 17.42 -11.59
N VAL A 37 0.20 18.05 -10.62
CA VAL A 37 -0.27 19.30 -9.99
C VAL A 37 0.73 20.41 -10.27
N LYS A 38 0.24 21.62 -10.52
CA LYS A 38 1.08 22.80 -10.68
C LYS A 38 1.26 23.47 -9.32
N VAL A 39 2.46 23.38 -8.76
CA VAL A 39 2.78 23.90 -7.43
C VAL A 39 3.78 25.07 -7.57
N PRO A 40 3.64 26.15 -6.78
CA PRO A 40 4.65 27.21 -6.74
C PRO A 40 6.04 26.68 -6.42
N LYS A 41 7.07 27.16 -7.12
CA LYS A 41 8.46 26.74 -6.91
C LYS A 41 8.94 26.99 -5.47
N SER A 42 8.47 28.06 -4.84
CA SER A 42 8.74 28.41 -3.44
C SER A 42 8.40 27.27 -2.47
N ILE A 43 7.28 26.58 -2.66
CA ILE A 43 6.86 25.46 -1.81
C ILE A 43 7.77 24.25 -2.01
N ILE A 44 8.23 24.01 -3.24
CA ILE A 44 9.17 22.92 -3.53
C ILE A 44 10.51 23.19 -2.86
N GLU A 45 10.98 24.44 -2.89
CA GLU A 45 12.22 24.85 -2.24
C GLU A 45 12.09 24.93 -0.71
N GLU A 46 10.94 25.36 -0.19
CA GLU A 46 10.65 25.40 1.25
C GLU A 46 10.61 23.98 1.82
N ILE A 47 9.81 23.10 1.22
CA ILE A 47 9.77 21.69 1.57
C ILE A 47 11.17 21.10 1.36
N GLY A 48 11.78 21.26 0.18
CA GLY A 48 13.12 20.76 -0.09
C GLY A 48 14.14 21.17 0.97
N GLY A 49 14.20 22.45 1.33
CA GLY A 49 15.10 22.97 2.36
C GLY A 49 14.76 22.50 3.77
N GLN A 50 13.48 22.40 4.13
CA GLN A 50 13.03 21.84 5.41
C GLN A 50 13.36 20.35 5.50
N LEU A 51 13.16 19.60 4.41
CA LEU A 51 13.32 18.16 4.38
C LEU A 51 14.80 17.73 4.26
N ILE A 52 15.66 18.54 3.64
CA ILE A 52 17.12 18.31 3.57
C ILE A 52 17.76 18.39 4.97
N ASN A 53 17.22 19.23 5.86
CA ASN A 53 17.73 19.29 7.24
C ASN A 53 17.35 18.08 8.09
N GLU A 54 16.40 17.26 7.64
CA GLU A 54 15.83 16.11 8.37
C GLU A 54 16.24 14.75 7.74
N ASP A 55 17.20 14.73 6.79
CA ASP A 55 17.71 13.51 6.13
C ASP A 55 16.60 12.57 5.61
N LEU A 56 15.57 13.15 5.00
CA LEU A 56 14.38 12.39 4.63
C LEU A 56 14.62 11.40 3.49
N VAL A 57 14.10 10.21 3.70
CA VAL A 57 14.21 9.12 2.74
C VAL A 57 13.24 9.33 1.59
N THR A 58 13.75 9.20 0.36
CA THR A 58 12.97 9.26 -0.87
C THR A 58 12.63 7.86 -1.35
N LEU A 59 11.35 7.60 -1.61
CA LEU A 59 10.83 6.36 -2.17
C LEU A 59 10.53 6.57 -3.67
N ILE A 60 11.13 5.72 -4.52
CA ILE A 60 11.09 5.86 -5.98
C ILE A 60 10.43 4.62 -6.62
N PRO A 61 9.47 4.76 -7.55
CA PRO A 61 8.91 3.63 -8.29
C PRO A 61 9.92 3.02 -9.28
N PRO A 62 9.68 1.82 -9.83
CA PRO A 62 8.48 0.99 -9.70
C PRO A 62 8.39 0.20 -8.39
N TYR A 63 9.49 0.10 -7.64
CA TYR A 63 9.55 -0.55 -6.34
C TYR A 63 10.73 0.04 -5.55
N THR A 64 10.46 0.61 -4.38
CA THR A 64 11.47 0.97 -3.37
C THR A 64 11.06 0.45 -2.01
N ILE A 65 12.03 -0.03 -1.23
CA ILE A 65 11.84 -0.41 0.16
C ILE A 65 12.86 0.30 1.03
N GLN A 66 12.37 1.03 2.02
CA GLN A 66 13.18 1.52 3.13
C GLN A 66 12.99 0.60 4.32
N ARG A 67 14.10 0.13 4.90
CA ARG A 67 14.10 -0.94 5.92
C ARG A 67 14.55 -0.43 7.27
N TYR A 68 14.03 -1.07 8.31
CA TYR A 68 14.45 -0.87 9.71
C TYR A 68 14.25 0.56 10.23
N GLU A 69 13.23 1.23 9.72
CA GLU A 69 12.76 2.50 10.23
C GLU A 69 12.20 2.30 11.65
N LYS A 70 12.28 3.35 12.47
CA LYS A 70 11.84 3.31 13.86
C LYS A 70 10.83 4.43 14.09
N ILE A 71 9.74 4.11 14.77
CA ILE A 71 8.76 5.11 15.21
C ILE A 71 8.33 4.79 16.63
N ILE A 72 8.19 5.81 17.47
CA ILE A 72 7.63 5.66 18.81
C ILE A 72 6.12 5.80 18.70
N PRO A 73 5.33 4.76 19.05
CA PRO A 73 3.90 4.83 18.91
C PRO A 73 3.26 5.78 19.94
N PHE A 74 2.10 6.33 19.60
CA PHE A 74 1.21 6.97 20.54
C PHE A 74 0.59 5.92 21.46
N ARG A 75 0.44 6.22 22.75
CA ARG A 75 -0.11 5.28 23.73
C ARG A 75 -1.58 4.97 23.49
N ASN A 76 -2.34 5.97 23.04
CA ASN A 76 -3.76 5.88 22.77
C ASN A 76 -4.21 6.97 21.78
N ASP A 77 -5.47 6.90 21.35
CA ASP A 77 -6.09 7.85 20.42
C ASP A 77 -6.19 9.28 20.99
N GLU A 78 -6.24 9.41 22.32
CA GLU A 78 -6.27 10.71 23.00
C GLU A 78 -4.93 11.42 22.85
N GLU A 79 -3.81 10.74 23.12
CA GLU A 79 -2.47 11.25 22.89
C GLU A 79 -2.26 11.58 21.41
N PHE A 80 -2.76 10.73 20.51
CA PHE A 80 -2.71 10.98 19.07
C PHE A 80 -3.42 12.28 18.64
N SER A 81 -4.54 12.61 19.29
CA SER A 81 -5.34 13.81 18.99
C SER A 81 -4.76 15.08 19.62
N LEU A 82 -4.10 14.95 20.78
CA LEU A 82 -3.53 16.05 21.55
C LEU A 82 -2.14 16.46 21.05
N THR A 83 -1.38 15.52 20.51
CA THR A 83 0.02 15.75 20.11
C THR A 83 0.09 16.22 18.66
N GLY A 84 -0.40 17.43 18.40
CA GLY A 84 -0.20 18.11 17.11
C GLY A 84 1.20 18.69 16.91
N GLU A 85 2.11 18.57 17.90
CA GLU A 85 3.29 19.44 18.02
C GLU A 85 4.64 18.73 18.24
N ASN A 86 4.70 17.42 18.53
CA ASN A 86 5.98 16.73 18.71
C ASN A 86 6.35 15.90 17.47
N GLY A 87 7.26 16.44 16.64
CA GLY A 87 7.78 15.78 15.44
C GLY A 87 8.51 14.44 15.67
N GLU A 88 8.80 14.06 16.91
CA GLU A 88 9.48 12.78 17.24
C GLU A 88 8.58 11.53 17.07
N LYS A 89 7.26 11.70 16.89
CA LYS A 89 6.29 10.59 16.79
C LYS A 89 5.72 10.38 15.38
N GLU A 90 6.31 11.02 14.38
CA GLU A 90 5.92 10.85 12.98
C GLU A 90 7.16 10.78 12.08
N ASN A 91 7.08 9.93 11.07
CA ASN A 91 8.12 9.83 10.05
C ASN A 91 7.54 10.29 8.71
N TRP A 92 8.30 11.13 8.01
CA TRP A 92 7.93 11.62 6.69
C TRP A 92 8.77 10.91 5.62
N TYR A 93 8.21 10.73 4.44
CA TYR A 93 8.95 10.21 3.28
C TYR A 93 8.53 10.95 2.02
N ILE A 94 9.50 11.18 1.14
CA ILE A 94 9.26 11.80 -0.17
C ILE A 94 8.88 10.71 -1.17
N LEU A 95 7.77 10.87 -1.85
CA LEU A 95 7.38 10.04 -2.97
C LEU A 95 7.75 10.78 -4.26
N ASP A 96 8.85 10.35 -4.89
CA ASP A 96 9.41 10.98 -6.09
C ASP A 96 9.36 10.04 -7.30
N GLY A 97 9.55 10.57 -8.51
CA GLY A 97 9.53 9.80 -9.74
C GLY A 97 8.15 9.24 -10.10
N LEU A 98 7.08 9.79 -9.52
CA LEU A 98 5.70 9.36 -9.81
C LEU A 98 5.28 9.80 -11.22
N GLU A 99 4.61 8.93 -11.94
CA GLU A 99 4.07 9.19 -13.28
C GLU A 99 2.58 9.53 -13.19
N GLY A 100 2.16 10.63 -13.83
CA GLY A 100 0.76 11.04 -13.83
C GLY A 100 -0.17 9.96 -14.39
N GLY A 101 -1.31 9.76 -13.74
CA GLY A 101 -2.31 8.76 -14.13
C GLY A 101 -2.01 7.33 -13.68
N HIS A 102 -0.84 7.06 -13.10
CA HIS A 102 -0.50 5.75 -12.56
C HIS A 102 -0.95 5.61 -11.11
N THR A 103 -1.25 4.37 -10.71
CA THR A 103 -1.63 4.01 -9.36
C THR A 103 -0.46 3.38 -8.62
N TYR A 104 -0.31 3.73 -7.35
CA TYR A 104 0.76 3.28 -6.48
C TYR A 104 0.20 2.76 -5.18
N GLU A 105 0.93 1.85 -4.54
CA GLU A 105 0.67 1.35 -3.19
C GLU A 105 1.85 1.73 -2.31
N ALA A 106 1.56 2.46 -1.22
CA ALA A 106 2.48 2.59 -0.10
C ALA A 106 2.04 1.60 0.98
N ARG A 107 2.98 0.83 1.52
CA ARG A 107 2.66 -0.19 2.54
C ARG A 107 3.73 -0.26 3.61
N ILE A 108 3.31 -0.60 4.81
CA ILE A 108 4.16 -0.82 5.96
C ILE A 108 4.20 -2.32 6.28
N SER A 109 5.37 -2.77 6.74
CA SER A 109 5.56 -4.12 7.26
C SER A 109 6.33 -4.05 8.56
N TYR A 110 5.85 -4.73 9.60
CA TYR A 110 6.44 -4.72 10.93
C TYR A 110 6.24 -6.09 11.60
N ALA A 111 6.92 -6.31 12.72
CA ALA A 111 6.81 -7.55 13.47
C ALA A 111 5.51 -7.61 14.26
N ALA A 112 4.76 -8.71 14.13
CA ALA A 112 3.51 -8.95 14.87
C ALA A 112 3.69 -8.98 16.41
N THR A 113 4.93 -9.10 16.90
CA THR A 113 5.26 -9.04 18.34
C THR A 113 5.19 -7.63 18.93
N SER A 114 5.04 -6.61 18.07
CA SER A 114 4.92 -5.19 18.44
C SER A 114 3.56 -4.69 17.96
N PRO A 115 2.48 -4.93 18.71
CA PRO A 115 1.13 -4.62 18.27
C PRO A 115 0.97 -3.09 18.16
N SER A 116 0.73 -2.61 16.94
CA SER A 116 0.64 -1.18 16.65
C SER A 116 -0.16 -0.96 15.37
N ILE A 117 -1.06 0.00 15.40
CA ILE A 117 -1.83 0.46 14.25
C ILE A 117 -1.02 1.55 13.56
N PHE A 118 -0.65 1.30 12.30
CA PHE A 118 -0.02 2.32 11.47
C PHE A 118 -1.07 3.14 10.71
N ILE A 119 -0.81 4.43 10.60
CA ILE A 119 -1.62 5.40 9.86
C ILE A 119 -0.71 6.04 8.81
N LEU A 120 -1.04 5.80 7.54
CA LEU A 120 -0.36 6.40 6.39
C LEU A 120 -1.24 7.52 5.81
N GLU A 121 -0.67 8.69 5.64
CA GLU A 121 -1.36 9.83 5.03
C GLU A 121 -0.56 10.35 3.85
N ILE A 122 -1.13 10.22 2.66
CA ILE A 122 -0.50 10.62 1.41
C ILE A 122 -1.07 11.95 0.99
N MET A 123 -0.19 12.93 0.85
CA MET A 123 -0.59 14.32 0.64
C MET A 123 0.26 14.99 -0.45
N GLY A 124 -0.35 16.00 -1.08
CA GLY A 124 0.37 16.86 -2.01
C GLY A 124 1.34 17.78 -1.29
N LEU A 125 2.32 18.33 -2.02
CA LEU A 125 3.31 19.25 -1.45
C LEU A 125 2.66 20.43 -0.70
N GLU A 126 1.63 21.06 -1.27
CA GLU A 126 0.96 22.22 -0.65
C GLU A 126 0.26 21.88 0.68
N GLU A 127 -0.25 20.66 0.81
CA GLU A 127 -0.89 20.20 2.05
C GLU A 127 0.17 19.85 3.10
N ALA A 128 1.24 19.17 2.69
CA ALA A 128 2.38 18.88 3.57
C ALA A 128 3.01 20.16 4.13
N ALA A 129 3.29 21.16 3.28
CA ALA A 129 3.85 22.45 3.71
C ALA A 129 2.97 23.14 4.76
N ARG A 130 1.63 23.12 4.58
CA ARG A 130 0.71 23.69 5.57
C ARG A 130 0.79 22.99 6.92
N ILE A 131 0.93 21.66 6.93
CA ILE A 131 1.04 20.88 8.17
C ILE A 131 2.38 21.16 8.87
N LEU A 132 3.49 21.10 8.12
CA LEU A 132 4.84 21.34 8.63
C LEU A 132 4.99 22.77 9.17
N ASN A 133 4.46 23.77 8.46
CA ASN A 133 4.51 25.16 8.90
C ASN A 133 3.67 25.39 10.17
N LYS A 134 2.51 24.72 10.27
CA LYS A 134 1.68 24.75 11.48
C LYS A 134 2.43 24.16 12.68
N GLN A 135 3.14 23.05 12.51
CA GLN A 135 3.93 22.42 13.58
C GLN A 135 5.07 23.31 14.08
N LYS A 136 5.74 24.04 13.19
CA LYS A 136 6.84 24.95 13.58
C LYS A 136 6.35 26.30 14.14
N GLY A 137 5.03 26.50 14.29
CA GLY A 137 4.47 27.78 14.74
C GLY A 137 4.73 28.96 13.79
N LEU A 138 5.16 28.66 12.56
CA LEU A 138 5.46 29.65 11.53
C LEU A 138 4.14 30.11 10.92
N GLN A 139 3.56 31.17 11.48
CA GLN A 139 2.53 31.92 10.77
C GLN A 139 3.16 32.49 9.51
N ASN A 140 2.66 32.07 8.35
CA ASN A 140 2.93 32.73 7.08
C ASN A 140 2.41 34.17 7.18
N ASN A 141 3.25 35.08 7.67
CA ASN A 141 3.03 36.51 7.49
C ASN A 141 2.95 36.74 5.99
N GLY A 142 1.78 37.15 5.51
CA GLY A 142 1.48 37.28 4.09
C GLY A 142 2.57 38.07 3.36
N SER A 143 3.48 37.36 2.71
CA SER A 143 4.41 37.96 1.78
C SER A 143 3.63 38.20 0.49
N ASN A 144 3.52 39.48 0.12
CA ASN A 144 2.96 39.95 -1.14
C ASN A 144 3.38 39.02 -2.29
N PHE A 145 2.40 38.36 -2.91
CA PHE A 145 2.61 37.38 -3.96
C PHE A 145 2.99 38.10 -5.25
N GLU A 146 4.29 38.19 -5.54
CA GLU A 146 4.76 38.22 -6.91
C GLU A 146 4.27 36.96 -7.65
N PRO A 147 4.06 37.00 -8.97
CA PRO A 147 3.63 35.83 -9.73
C PRO A 147 4.73 34.75 -9.70
N GLN A 148 4.63 33.85 -8.73
CA GLN A 148 5.57 32.75 -8.57
C GLN A 148 5.40 31.74 -9.70
N GLU A 149 6.52 31.37 -10.32
CA GLU A 149 6.58 30.33 -11.34
C GLU A 149 6.01 29.02 -10.80
N LYS A 150 4.94 28.52 -11.45
CA LYS A 150 4.30 27.26 -11.07
C LYS A 150 4.94 26.12 -11.84
N VAL A 151 5.57 25.21 -11.12
CA VAL A 151 6.21 24.02 -11.68
C VAL A 151 5.22 22.85 -11.62
N SER A 152 5.11 22.12 -12.73
CA SER A 152 4.35 20.87 -12.80
C SER A 152 5.12 19.77 -12.05
N THR A 153 4.51 19.20 -11.02
CA THR A 153 5.11 18.13 -10.21
C THR A 153 4.08 17.02 -9.93
N THR A 154 4.58 15.81 -9.83
CA THR A 154 3.84 14.63 -9.38
C THR A 154 4.29 14.18 -7.99
N LYS A 155 5.28 14.86 -7.40
CA LYS A 155 5.82 14.54 -6.08
C LYS A 155 4.75 14.63 -5.01
N LYS A 156 4.80 13.70 -4.07
CA LYS A 156 3.93 13.66 -2.89
C LYS A 156 4.78 13.40 -1.65
N LEU A 157 4.19 13.63 -0.48
CA LEU A 157 4.74 13.14 0.78
C LEU A 157 3.82 12.07 1.35
N VAL A 158 4.42 11.14 2.08
CA VAL A 158 3.69 10.26 2.99
C VAL A 158 4.14 10.55 4.42
N ARG A 159 3.16 10.80 5.28
CA ARG A 159 3.34 10.86 6.73
C ARG A 159 2.96 9.51 7.32
N VAL A 160 3.82 8.99 8.18
CA VAL A 160 3.63 7.73 8.91
C VAL A 160 3.52 8.02 10.39
N ARG A 161 2.45 7.51 11.01
CA ARG A 161 2.22 7.55 12.46
C ARG A 161 1.87 6.15 12.95
N ALA A 162 2.14 5.85 14.21
CA ALA A 162 1.83 4.56 14.82
C ALA A 162 1.13 4.76 16.16
N ILE A 163 0.06 4.00 16.43
CA ILE A 163 -0.65 3.97 17.71
C ILE A 163 -0.44 2.58 18.30
N HIS A 164 -0.06 2.50 19.58
CA HIS A 164 0.11 1.23 20.26
C HIS A 164 -1.25 0.54 20.39
N GLU A 165 -1.31 -0.75 20.04
CA GLU A 165 -2.52 -1.54 20.18
C GLU A 165 -2.30 -2.66 21.20
N GLY A 166 -3.27 -2.86 22.09
CA GLY A 166 -3.24 -3.92 23.08
C GLY A 166 -2.68 -3.52 24.45
N VAL A 167 -2.71 -4.47 25.37
CA VAL A 167 -2.29 -4.28 26.76
C VAL A 167 -1.03 -5.09 27.01
N SER A 168 0.09 -4.40 27.23
CA SER A 168 1.32 -5.06 27.66
C SER A 168 1.30 -5.30 29.17
N VAL A 169 1.59 -6.54 29.58
CA VAL A 169 1.87 -6.87 30.99
C VAL A 169 3.21 -6.27 31.46
N ILE A 170 4.11 -6.00 30.52
CA ILE A 170 5.43 -5.41 30.79
C ILE A 170 5.29 -3.88 30.82
N PRO A 171 5.58 -3.22 31.95
CA PRO A 171 5.54 -1.76 32.05
C PRO A 171 6.49 -1.10 31.04
N GLY A 172 6.02 -0.04 30.36
CA GLY A 172 6.83 0.77 29.44
C GLY A 172 7.05 0.15 28.05
N LYS A 173 6.48 -1.04 27.76
CA LYS A 173 6.56 -1.65 26.43
C LYS A 173 5.74 -0.90 25.38
N ASP A 174 4.68 -0.23 25.81
CA ASP A 174 3.82 0.68 25.04
C ASP A 174 4.58 1.89 24.48
N SER A 175 5.72 2.24 25.07
CA SER A 175 6.53 3.40 24.67
C SER A 175 7.81 2.98 23.92
N GLN A 176 7.96 1.70 23.56
CA GLN A 176 9.14 1.22 22.84
C GLN A 176 9.03 1.52 21.33
N PRO A 177 10.14 1.91 20.67
CA PRO A 177 10.14 2.12 19.23
C PRO A 177 9.76 0.85 18.48
N VAL A 178 8.82 0.97 17.55
CA VAL A 178 8.42 -0.09 16.64
C VAL A 178 9.30 -0.01 15.41
N ILE A 179 9.92 -1.14 15.05
CA ILE A 179 10.73 -1.27 13.83
C ILE A 179 9.82 -1.68 12.69
N TYR A 180 9.87 -0.96 11.58
CA TYR A 180 9.09 -1.24 10.39
C TYR A 180 9.90 -1.03 9.11
N ASN A 181 9.35 -1.53 7.99
CA ASN A 181 9.80 -1.20 6.65
C ASN A 181 8.65 -0.53 5.91
N ILE A 182 8.94 0.51 5.15
CA ILE A 182 7.99 1.15 4.22
C ILE A 182 8.37 0.78 2.79
N VAL A 183 7.36 0.45 1.99
CA VAL A 183 7.51 0.05 0.59
C VAL A 183 6.61 0.92 -0.26
N LEU A 184 7.15 1.40 -1.39
CA LEU A 184 6.39 2.02 -2.47
C LEU A 184 6.43 1.10 -3.68
N GLU A 185 5.28 0.75 -4.25
CA GLU A 185 5.18 -0.09 -5.44
C GLU A 185 4.18 0.48 -6.46
N THR A 186 4.48 0.34 -7.76
CA THR A 186 3.53 0.68 -8.83
C THR A 186 2.52 -0.44 -9.02
N LEU A 187 1.24 -0.08 -9.08
CA LEU A 187 0.15 -0.98 -9.40
C LEU A 187 -0.20 -0.90 -10.89
N LEU A 188 -0.35 -2.06 -11.51
CA LEU A 188 -0.88 -2.20 -12.87
C LEU A 188 -2.18 -3.01 -12.77
N PHE A 189 -3.30 -2.43 -13.22
CA PHE A 189 -4.65 -3.02 -13.06
C PHE A 189 -5.01 -3.38 -11.60
N GLY A 190 -4.51 -2.60 -10.62
CA GLY A 190 -4.72 -2.85 -9.19
C GLY A 190 -3.87 -3.98 -8.62
N VAL A 191 -2.95 -4.55 -9.40
CA VAL A 191 -2.03 -5.62 -8.97
C VAL A 191 -0.60 -5.07 -8.92
N PRO A 192 0.19 -5.37 -7.88
CA PRO A 192 1.58 -4.95 -7.81
C PRO A 192 2.38 -5.42 -9.02
N ARG A 193 3.17 -4.54 -9.63
CA ARG A 193 3.90 -4.84 -10.88
C ARG A 193 4.80 -6.06 -10.72
N VAL A 194 5.38 -6.28 -9.54
CA VAL A 194 6.24 -7.45 -9.27
C VAL A 194 5.44 -8.75 -9.30
N ALA A 195 4.16 -8.73 -8.92
CA ALA A 195 3.30 -9.91 -8.87
C ALA A 195 2.94 -10.47 -10.25
N PHE A 196 3.02 -9.68 -11.34
CA PHE A 196 2.76 -10.18 -12.69
C PHE A 196 3.73 -11.29 -13.12
N LYS A 197 4.97 -11.26 -12.63
CA LYS A 197 5.94 -12.36 -12.87
C LYS A 197 5.43 -13.67 -12.29
N LEU A 198 4.86 -13.63 -11.09
CA LEU A 198 4.29 -14.80 -10.43
C LEU A 198 3.03 -15.28 -11.15
N ILE A 199 2.14 -14.36 -11.56
CA ILE A 199 0.92 -14.70 -12.32
C ILE A 199 1.27 -15.42 -13.62
N LEU A 200 2.29 -14.95 -14.35
CA LEU A 200 2.77 -15.60 -15.57
C LEU A 200 3.22 -17.04 -15.32
N VAL A 201 4.08 -17.25 -14.31
CA VAL A 201 4.59 -18.58 -13.94
C VAL A 201 3.45 -19.51 -13.55
N LEU A 202 2.52 -19.02 -12.72
CA LEU A 202 1.35 -19.79 -12.30
C LEU A 202 0.47 -20.19 -13.49
N GLY A 203 0.25 -19.27 -14.44
CA GLY A 203 -0.49 -19.54 -15.67
C GLY A 203 0.15 -20.64 -16.52
N VAL A 204 1.48 -20.64 -16.66
CA VAL A 204 2.21 -21.69 -17.37
C VAL A 204 2.07 -23.04 -16.68
N VAL A 205 2.26 -23.10 -15.36
CA VAL A 205 2.12 -24.34 -14.58
C VAL A 205 0.70 -24.89 -14.69
N MET A 206 -0.31 -24.05 -14.54
CA MET A 206 -1.71 -24.46 -14.71
C MET A 206 -1.99 -24.98 -16.12
N GLY A 207 -1.43 -24.32 -17.15
CA GLY A 207 -1.51 -24.79 -18.53
C GLY A 207 -0.92 -26.19 -18.71
N LEU A 208 0.28 -26.44 -18.19
CA LEU A 208 0.93 -27.76 -18.26
C LEU A 208 0.10 -28.84 -17.55
N ILE A 209 -0.42 -28.54 -16.36
CA ILE A 209 -1.29 -29.47 -15.63
C ILE A 209 -2.53 -29.79 -16.47
N TYR A 210 -3.20 -28.77 -17.01
CA TYR A 210 -4.45 -28.95 -17.76
C TYR A 210 -4.24 -29.70 -19.08
N PHE A 211 -3.21 -29.35 -19.86
CA PHE A 211 -2.99 -29.92 -21.19
C PHE A 211 -2.22 -31.25 -21.20
N ILE A 212 -1.43 -31.53 -20.18
CA ILE A 212 -0.58 -32.74 -20.14
C ILE A 212 -1.02 -33.68 -19.03
N LEU A 213 -1.06 -33.19 -17.79
CA LEU A 213 -1.30 -34.06 -16.63
C LEU A 213 -2.72 -34.61 -16.59
N VAL A 214 -3.73 -33.74 -16.79
CA VAL A 214 -5.14 -34.15 -16.80
C VAL A 214 -5.44 -35.22 -17.85
N PRO A 215 -5.07 -35.08 -19.14
CA PRO A 215 -5.35 -36.12 -20.12
C PRO A 215 -4.55 -37.42 -19.87
N MET A 216 -3.33 -37.36 -19.32
CA MET A 216 -2.60 -38.56 -18.93
C MET A 216 -3.30 -39.32 -17.80
N ILE A 217 -3.75 -38.62 -16.76
CA ILE A 217 -4.51 -39.22 -15.65
C ILE A 217 -5.81 -39.81 -16.18
N TYR A 218 -6.55 -39.06 -17.01
CA TYR A 218 -7.80 -39.54 -17.59
C TYR A 218 -7.60 -40.83 -18.42
N LYS A 219 -6.59 -40.86 -19.29
CA LYS A 219 -6.24 -42.07 -20.07
C LYS A 219 -5.84 -43.24 -19.18
N SER A 220 -5.13 -42.98 -18.08
CA SER A 220 -4.70 -44.03 -17.15
C SER A 220 -5.89 -44.61 -16.37
N LEU A 221 -6.80 -43.76 -15.91
CA LEU A 221 -8.04 -44.18 -15.26
C LEU A 221 -8.93 -45.01 -16.20
N GLN A 222 -9.08 -44.58 -17.46
CA GLN A 222 -9.82 -45.36 -18.46
C GLN A 222 -9.23 -46.75 -18.68
N LYS A 223 -7.90 -46.88 -18.70
CA LYS A 223 -7.24 -48.19 -18.83
C LYS A 223 -7.50 -49.11 -17.64
N VAL A 224 -7.49 -48.57 -16.41
CA VAL A 224 -7.78 -49.36 -15.21
C VAL A 224 -9.23 -49.85 -15.21
N ILE A 225 -10.18 -48.96 -15.54
CA ILE A 225 -11.61 -49.32 -15.59
C ILE A 225 -11.88 -50.40 -16.64
N VAL A 226 -11.31 -50.27 -17.85
CA VAL A 226 -11.50 -51.25 -18.93
C VAL A 226 -10.73 -52.56 -18.68
N GLY A 227 -9.63 -52.52 -17.93
CA GLY A 227 -8.91 -53.73 -17.52
C GLY A 227 -9.72 -54.58 -16.53
N ASP A 228 -10.37 -53.93 -15.57
CA ASP A 228 -11.17 -54.58 -14.52
C ASP A 228 -12.41 -55.32 -15.08
N GLU A 229 -13.02 -54.81 -16.16
CA GLU A 229 -14.15 -55.49 -16.82
C GLU A 229 -13.76 -56.81 -17.52
N LYS A 230 -12.51 -56.94 -17.99
CA LYS A 230 -12.06 -58.14 -18.72
C LYS A 230 -11.76 -59.33 -17.81
N ASP A 231 -11.35 -59.07 -16.58
CA ASP A 231 -11.01 -60.11 -15.61
C ASP A 231 -12.25 -60.76 -14.97
N HIS A 232 -13.46 -60.23 -15.25
CA HIS A 232 -14.74 -60.74 -14.77
C HIS A 232 -15.54 -61.54 -15.82
N GLU A 233 -15.09 -61.62 -17.07
CA GLU A 233 -15.74 -62.38 -18.15
C GLU A 233 -15.10 -63.76 -18.43
N GLU A 234 -14.02 -64.14 -17.73
CA GLU A 234 -13.43 -65.50 -17.73
C GLU A 234 -13.88 -66.34 -16.54
#